data_AF-A0A7H1CNP2-F1
#
_entry.id   AF-A0A7H1CNP2-F1
#
_cell.length_a   1.000
_cell.length_b   1.000
_cell.length_c   1.000
_cell.angle_alpha   90.00
_cell.angle_beta   90.00
_cell.angle_gamma   90.00
#
_symmetry.space_group_name_H-M   'P 1'
#
loop_
_entity.id
_entity.type
_entity.pdbx_description
1 polymer ?
#
loop_
_entity_poly.entity_id
_entity_poly.type
_entity_poly.pdbx_seq_one_letter_code
_entity_poly.pdbx_strand_id
1 'polypeptide(L)' 'MPQLVPFYFLHLLTFGILVLTLLMFMTSKYLLPNILRLLIARMLMIKL' A
#
# COMPACT_ATOMS: atom_id res chain seq x y z
N MET A 1 14.33 -14.84 -19.82
CA MET A 1 15.15 -14.13 -20.84
C MET A 1 16.40 -13.57 -20.18
N PRO A 2 17.54 -13.47 -20.90
CA PRO A 2 18.85 -13.13 -20.31
C PRO A 2 18.87 -11.83 -19.49
N GLN A 3 18.01 -10.84 -19.78
CA GLN A 3 17.84 -9.64 -18.94
C GLN A 3 17.23 -9.88 -17.54
N LEU A 4 16.46 -10.95 -17.35
CA LEU A 4 15.86 -11.32 -16.05
C LEU A 4 16.78 -12.19 -15.19
N VAL A 5 18.03 -12.41 -15.63
CA VAL A 5 19.07 -13.11 -14.84
C VAL A 5 20.23 -12.15 -14.56
N PRO A 6 20.04 -11.12 -13.72
CA PRO A 6 21.08 -10.14 -13.47
C PRO A 6 21.86 -10.43 -12.19
N PHE A 7 23.08 -9.93 -12.10
CA PHE A 7 23.87 -9.90 -10.87
C PHE A 7 23.21 -9.10 -9.73
N TYR A 8 22.28 -8.19 -10.05
CA TYR A 8 21.56 -7.33 -9.09
C TYR A 8 20.23 -7.92 -8.59
N PHE A 9 19.99 -9.24 -8.76
CA PHE A 9 18.75 -9.89 -8.31
C PHE A 9 18.42 -9.58 -6.83
N LEU A 10 19.41 -9.67 -5.94
CA LEU A 10 19.20 -9.43 -4.51
C LEU A 10 18.88 -7.96 -4.21
N HIS A 11 19.46 -7.01 -4.94
CA HIS A 11 19.11 -5.59 -4.83
C HIS A 11 17.66 -5.35 -5.27
N LEU A 12 17.27 -5.89 -6.44
CA LEU A 12 15.90 -5.71 -6.94
C LEU A 12 14.86 -6.36 -6.01
N LEU A 13 15.17 -7.55 -5.48
CA LEU A 13 14.33 -8.23 -4.51
C LEU A 13 14.20 -7.45 -3.20
N THR A 14 15.31 -7.00 -2.62
CA THR A 14 15.32 -6.27 -1.35
C THR A 14 14.54 -4.96 -1.44
N PHE A 15 14.81 -4.12 -2.45
CA PHE A 15 14.05 -2.89 -2.66
C PHE A 15 12.59 -3.14 -3.02
N GLY A 16 12.29 -4.18 -3.81
CA GLY A 16 10.92 -4.58 -4.11
C GLY A 16 10.12 -4.92 -2.86
N ILE A 17 10.70 -5.74 -1.97
CA ILE A 17 10.08 -6.09 -0.68
C ILE A 17 9.93 -4.83 0.19
N LEU A 18 10.96 -3.99 0.28
CA LEU A 18 10.94 -2.76 1.09
C LEU A 18 9.81 -1.82 0.65
N VAL A 19 9.66 -1.61 -0.66
CA VAL A 19 8.60 -0.78 -1.24
C VAL A 19 7.22 -1.39 -0.97
N LEU A 20 7.06 -2.71 -1.14
CA LEU A 20 5.79 -3.39 -0.85
C LEU A 20 5.41 -3.25 0.63
N THR A 21 6.35 -3.44 1.55
CA THR A 21 6.10 -3.28 2.99
C THR A 21 5.72 -1.84 3.33
N LEU A 22 6.42 -0.86 2.76
CA LEU A 22 6.11 0.56 2.97
C LEU A 22 4.73 0.91 2.41
N LEU A 23 4.38 0.42 1.21
CA LEU A 23 3.05 0.60 0.63
C LEU A 23 1.96 -0.05 1.48
N MET A 24 2.17 -1.27 1.98
CA MET A 24 1.21 -1.91 2.88
C MET A 24 1.02 -1.10 4.18
N PHE A 25 2.10 -0.60 4.77
CA PHE A 25 2.01 0.23 5.96
C PHE A 25 1.25 1.54 5.70
N MET A 26 1.58 2.24 4.60
CA MET A 26 0.96 3.52 4.26
C MET A 26 -0.53 3.37 3.93
N THR A 27 -0.87 2.33 3.17
CA THR A 27 -2.27 2.05 2.82
C THR A 27 -3.08 1.66 4.05
N SER A 28 -2.57 0.76 4.90
CA SER A 28 -3.23 0.31 6.13
C SER A 28 -3.42 1.43 7.15
N LYS A 29 -2.37 2.22 7.42
CA LYS A 29 -2.39 3.22 8.50
C LYS A 29 -3.02 4.55 8.11
N TYR A 30 -2.87 4.99 6.86
CA TYR A 30 -3.26 6.34 6.46
C TYR A 30 -4.38 6.35 5.41
N LEU A 31 -4.23 5.58 4.32
CA LEU A 31 -5.17 5.66 3.20
C LEU A 31 -6.54 5.07 3.56
N LEU A 32 -6.57 3.81 4.01
CA LEU A 32 -7.82 3.10 4.31
C LEU A 32 -8.63 3.78 5.43
N PRO A 33 -8.04 4.17 6.58
CA PRO A 33 -8.79 4.77 7.67
C PRO A 33 -9.43 6.11 7.28
N ASN A 34 -8.77 6.91 6.44
CA ASN A 34 -9.32 8.17 5.97
C ASN A 34 -10.54 7.97 5.06
N ILE A 35 -10.49 7.01 4.15
CA ILE A 35 -11.65 6.63 3.32
C ILE A 35 -12.79 6.15 4.21
N LEU A 36 -12.49 5.28 5.19
CA LEU A 36 -13.47 4.71 6.09
C LEU A 36 -14.16 5.79 6.94
N ARG A 37 -13.41 6.78 7.45
CA ARG A 37 -13.95 7.95 8.18
C ARG A 37 -14.95 8.74 7.33
N LEU A 38 -14.63 9.01 6.06
CA LEU A 38 -15.51 9.73 5.15
C LEU A 38 -16.80 8.95 4.86
N LEU A 39 -16.68 7.63 4.65
CA LEU A 39 -17.84 6.77 4.41
C LEU A 39 -18.75 6.68 5.64
N ILE A 40 -18.19 6.57 6.84
CA ILE A 40 -18.96 6.60 8.09
C ILE A 40 -19.64 7.95 8.26
N ALA A 41 -18.94 9.06 8.06
CA ALA A 41 -19.53 10.39 8.19
C ALA A 41 -20.73 10.58 7.25
N ARG A 42 -20.62 10.12 5.99
CA ARG A 42 -21.72 10.14 5.03
C ARG A 42 -22.89 9.26 5.48
N MET A 43 -22.61 8.06 6.00
CA MET A 43 -23.66 7.16 6.50
C MET A 43 -24.40 7.76 7.69
N LEU A 44 -23.68 8.41 8.61
CA LEU A 44 -24.27 9.07 9.77
C LEU A 44 -25.18 10.23 9.35
N MET A 45 -24.73 11.07 8.40
CA MET A 45 -25.52 12.18 7.86
C MET A 45 -26.83 11.73 7.19
N ILE A 46 -26.86 10.54 6.57
CA ILE A 46 -28.07 10.01 5.91
C ILE A 46 -29.05 9.39 6.91
N LYS A 47 -28.54 8.84 8.02
CA LYS A 47 -29.36 8.19 9.05
C LYS A 47 -29.98 9.18 10.06
N LEU A 48 -29.38 10.36 10.20
CA LEU A 48 -29.91 11.46 11.01
C LEU A 48 -31.13 12.08 10.33
#